data_AF-A0A139XIR8-F1
#
_entry.id   AF-A0A139XIR8-F1
#
_cell.length_a   1.000
_cell.length_b   1.000
_cell.length_c   1.000
_cell.angle_alpha   90.00
_cell.angle_beta   90.00
_cell.angle_gamma   90.00
#
_symmetry.space_group_name_H-M   'P 1'
#
loop_
_entity.id
_entity.type
_entity.pdbx_description
1 polymer ?
#
loop_
_entity_poly.entity_id
_entity_poly.type
_entity_poly.pdbx_seq_one_letter_code
_entity_poly.pdbx_strand_id
1 'polypeptide(L)'
;FTCGTDVPTLDPAFNATFPEMYEGNSKVRILEFLPDAKLEEVKSSGDSSRKNGKTNTYNFTVPHLPSDEHHLHVNCTAAREKSGGTVTDCQVFFHIASSAIRPVMAASAIVGFVASLLQFA
;
A
#
# COMPACT_ATOMS: atom_id res chain seq x y z
N PHE A 1 11.26 -0.12 -4.49
CA PHE A 1 11.61 1.15 -3.79
C PHE A 1 12.92 0.95 -3.04
N THR A 2 13.63 2.02 -2.69
CA THR A 2 14.95 1.94 -2.05
C THR A 2 14.99 2.85 -0.84
N CYS A 3 15.40 2.31 0.31
CA CYS A 3 15.75 3.13 1.47
C CYS A 3 17.15 3.72 1.25
N GLY A 4 17.22 5.05 1.23
CA GLY A 4 18.44 5.81 0.96
C GLY A 4 19.49 5.69 2.07
N THR A 5 20.68 6.23 1.83
CA THR A 5 21.81 6.14 2.77
C THR A 5 21.56 6.82 4.11
N ASP A 6 20.79 7.92 4.11
CA ASP A 6 20.51 8.72 5.30
C ASP A 6 19.38 8.11 6.14
N VAL A 7 18.53 7.31 5.50
CA VAL A 7 17.40 6.59 6.11
C VAL A 7 17.42 5.11 5.69
N PRO A 8 18.47 4.34 6.04
CA PRO A 8 18.70 3.02 5.47
C PRO A 8 17.81 1.91 6.05
N THR A 9 17.09 2.19 7.14
CA THR A 9 16.36 1.19 7.93
C THR A 9 14.90 1.16 7.53
N LEU A 10 14.42 0.01 7.05
CA LEU A 10 12.99 -0.19 6.77
C LEU A 10 12.21 -0.40 8.08
N ASP A 11 11.11 0.30 8.23
CA ASP A 11 10.13 0.17 9.30
C ASP A 11 8.70 0.10 8.72
N PRO A 12 7.90 -0.96 8.98
CA PRO A 12 8.22 -2.12 9.80
C PRO A 12 9.42 -2.90 9.27
N ALA A 13 10.15 -3.53 10.19
CA ALA A 13 11.35 -4.29 9.84
C ALA A 13 11.04 -5.36 8.78
N PHE A 14 11.92 -5.49 7.79
CA PHE A 14 11.76 -6.45 6.71
C PHE A 14 11.63 -7.88 7.26
N ASN A 15 10.56 -8.56 6.85
CA ASN A 15 10.31 -9.97 7.15
C ASN A 15 9.72 -10.64 5.90
N ALA A 16 10.47 -11.56 5.30
CA ALA A 16 10.05 -12.25 4.07
C ALA A 16 8.87 -13.21 4.29
N THR A 17 8.69 -13.75 5.50
CA THR A 17 7.65 -14.73 5.80
C THR A 17 6.34 -14.05 6.20
N PHE A 18 6.43 -13.00 7.02
CA PHE A 18 5.27 -12.25 7.51
C PHE A 18 5.51 -10.76 7.28
N PRO A 19 5.38 -10.28 6.03
CA PRO A 19 5.57 -8.88 5.73
C PRO A 19 4.50 -8.02 6.42
N GLU A 20 4.95 -6.91 7.00
CA GLU A 20 4.11 -5.94 7.69
C GLU A 20 4.28 -4.56 7.04
N MET A 21 3.21 -3.79 7.01
CA MET A 21 3.18 -2.38 6.58
C MET A 21 2.29 -1.58 7.53
N TYR A 22 2.27 -0.26 7.38
CA TYR A 22 1.33 0.60 8.07
C TYR A 22 0.11 0.90 7.20
N GLU A 23 -1.08 0.87 7.79
CA GLU A 23 -2.32 1.43 7.24
C GLU A 23 -2.83 2.49 8.23
N GLY A 24 -2.78 3.76 7.83
CA GLY A 24 -2.82 4.87 8.80
C GLY A 24 -1.71 4.70 9.84
N ASN A 25 -2.03 4.76 11.14
CA ASN A 25 -1.02 4.60 12.20
C ASN A 25 -0.88 3.15 12.71
N SER A 26 -1.57 2.19 12.09
CA SER A 26 -1.67 0.81 12.56
C SER A 26 -0.77 -0.08 11.73
N LYS A 27 0.01 -0.94 12.40
CA LYS A 27 0.76 -1.99 11.71
C LYS A 27 -0.18 -3.13 11.33
N VAL A 28 -0.13 -3.55 10.08
CA VAL A 28 -0.98 -4.61 9.51
C VAL A 28 -0.12 -5.68 8.83
N ARG A 29 -0.61 -6.92 8.85
CA ARG A 29 -0.01 -8.05 8.12
C ARG A 29 -0.58 -8.08 6.72
N ILE A 30 0.24 -7.78 5.72
CA ILE A 30 -0.28 -7.59 4.37
C ILE A 30 -0.87 -8.86 3.76
N LEU A 31 -0.42 -10.05 4.19
CA LEU A 31 -0.90 -11.34 3.66
C LEU A 31 -2.32 -11.68 4.14
N GLU A 32 -2.90 -10.95 5.10
CA GLU A 32 -4.28 -11.18 5.55
C GLU A 32 -5.31 -10.68 4.53
N PHE A 33 -4.95 -9.69 3.71
CA PHE A 33 -5.83 -9.08 2.69
C PHE A 33 -5.20 -9.06 1.29
N LEU A 34 -3.89 -9.33 1.17
CA LEU A 34 -3.16 -9.56 -0.07
C LEU A 34 -2.42 -10.90 -0.01
N PRO A 35 -3.13 -12.04 -0.08
CA PRO A 35 -2.58 -13.36 0.27
C PRO A 35 -1.39 -13.79 -0.60
N ASP A 36 -1.34 -13.33 -1.85
CA ASP A 36 -0.28 -13.67 -2.81
C ASP A 36 0.80 -12.59 -2.95
N ALA A 37 0.71 -11.51 -2.17
CA ALA A 37 1.68 -10.43 -2.25
C ALA A 37 3.05 -10.83 -1.70
N LYS A 38 4.10 -10.20 -2.22
CA LYS A 38 5.48 -10.45 -1.81
C LYS A 38 6.21 -9.15 -1.55
N LEU A 39 6.92 -9.09 -0.43
CA LEU A 39 7.93 -8.07 -0.16
C LEU A 39 9.29 -8.77 -0.14
N GLU A 40 10.16 -8.40 -1.07
CA GLU A 40 11.46 -9.06 -1.28
C GLU A 40 12.59 -8.03 -1.21
N GLU A 41 13.67 -8.37 -0.52
CA GLU A 41 14.91 -7.59 -0.57
C GLU A 41 15.72 -7.98 -1.80
N VAL A 42 16.06 -7.00 -2.64
CA VAL A 42 16.84 -7.21 -3.87
C VAL A 42 18.31 -7.36 -3.50
N LYS A 43 18.81 -8.60 -3.46
CA LYS A 43 20.24 -8.87 -3.31
C LYS A 43 20.95 -8.59 -4.63
N SER A 44 21.82 -7.59 -4.67
CA SER A 44 22.74 -7.42 -5.81
C SER A 44 23.75 -8.56 -5.82
N SER A 45 23.69 -9.42 -6.83
CA SER A 45 24.73 -10.39 -7.15
C SER A 45 25.94 -9.67 -7.74
N GLY A 46 26.81 -9.06 -6.91
CA GLY A 46 28.08 -8.52 -7.43
C GLY A 46 28.87 -7.47 -6.64
N ASP A 47 28.55 -7.10 -5.41
CA ASP A 47 29.35 -6.08 -4.70
C ASP A 47 30.53 -6.67 -3.92
N SER A 48 31.53 -7.14 -4.66
CA SER A 48 32.92 -7.00 -4.22
C SER A 48 33.41 -5.60 -4.61
N SER A 49 33.86 -4.83 -3.62
CA SER A 49 34.53 -3.51 -3.74
C SER A 49 33.63 -2.26 -3.69
N ARG A 50 33.59 -1.66 -2.47
CA ARG A 50 33.28 -0.25 -2.16
C ARG A 50 31.82 0.18 -2.23
N LYS A 51 31.00 -0.23 -1.25
CA LYS A 51 29.77 0.51 -0.89
C LYS A 51 29.99 1.36 0.36
N ASN A 52 30.29 2.63 0.13
CA ASN A 52 30.11 3.68 1.12
C ASN A 52 28.59 3.98 1.17
N GLY A 53 27.91 3.59 2.25
CA GLY A 53 26.46 3.75 2.43
C GLY A 53 25.65 2.49 2.11
N LYS A 54 25.02 1.91 3.13
CA LYS A 54 24.24 0.66 3.04
C LYS A 54 22.81 0.98 2.58
N THR A 55 22.60 1.12 1.27
CA THR A 55 21.25 1.28 0.69
C THR A 55 20.58 -0.10 0.53
N ASN A 56 19.37 -0.25 1.03
CA ASN A 56 18.58 -1.48 0.87
C ASN A 56 17.46 -1.25 -0.14
N THR A 57 17.35 -2.10 -1.16
CA THR A 57 16.32 -2.02 -2.19
C THR A 57 15.32 -3.16 -2.01
N TYR A 58 14.04 -2.84 -2.11
CA TYR A 58 12.94 -3.76 -1.90
C TYR A 58 11.99 -3.75 -3.09
N ASN A 59 11.47 -4.92 -3.43
CA ASN A 59 10.40 -5.10 -4.40
C ASN A 59 9.14 -5.52 -3.66
N PHE A 60 8.06 -4.75 -3.87
CA PHE A 60 6.73 -5.10 -3.41
C PHE A 60 5.88 -5.48 -4.63
N THR A 61 5.43 -6.74 -4.66
CA THR A 61 4.65 -7.30 -5.77
C THR A 61 3.27 -7.68 -5.27
N VAL A 62 2.23 -7.22 -5.96
CA VAL A 62 0.83 -7.56 -5.70
C VAL A 62 0.26 -8.22 -6.95
N PRO A 63 0.27 -9.56 -7.04
CA PRO A 63 -0.13 -10.26 -8.28
C PRO A 63 -1.65 -10.25 -8.50
N HIS A 64 -2.42 -10.23 -7.42
CA HIS A 64 -3.88 -10.13 -7.45
C HIS A 64 -4.31 -8.93 -6.62
N LEU A 65 -5.14 -8.07 -7.20
CA LEU A 65 -5.68 -6.93 -6.50
C LEU A 65 -6.75 -7.38 -5.48
N PRO A 66 -6.87 -6.69 -4.35
CA PRO A 66 -7.87 -6.96 -3.31
C PRO A 66 -9.29 -6.55 -3.74
N SER A 67 -10.30 -7.05 -3.01
CA SER A 67 -11.70 -6.62 -3.20
C SER A 67 -11.92 -5.17 -2.76
N ASP A 68 -11.23 -4.73 -1.72
CA ASP A 68 -11.31 -3.38 -1.17
C ASP A 68 -10.04 -2.59 -1.49
N GLU A 69 -10.13 -1.27 -1.54
CA GLU A 69 -8.96 -0.40 -1.75
C GLU A 69 -8.14 -0.30 -0.45
N HIS A 70 -6.81 -0.37 -0.55
CA HIS A 70 -5.91 -0.29 0.61
C HIS A 70 -4.83 0.76 0.42
N HIS A 71 -4.56 1.52 1.49
CA HIS A 71 -3.56 2.60 1.50
C HIS A 71 -2.47 2.23 2.50
N LEU A 72 -1.41 1.62 2.00
CA LEU A 72 -0.31 1.12 2.81
C LEU A 72 0.87 2.08 2.75
N HIS A 73 1.72 2.05 3.78
CA HIS A 73 3.03 2.66 3.70
C HIS A 73 4.07 1.93 4.53
N VAL A 74 5.33 2.22 4.19
CA VAL A 74 6.50 1.88 5.00
C VAL A 74 7.33 3.14 5.22
N ASN A 75 8.10 3.14 6.29
CA ASN A 75 9.01 4.21 6.64
C ASN A 75 10.44 3.73 6.40
N CYS A 76 11.24 4.54 5.74
CA CYS A 76 12.68 4.47 5.76
C CYS A 76 13.15 5.44 6.85
N THR A 77 13.85 4.91 7.86
CA THR A 77 14.29 5.64 9.05
C THR A 77 15.81 5.59 9.18
N ALA A 78 16.38 6.60 9.85
CA ALA A 78 17.79 6.56 10.20
C ALA A 78 18.09 5.33 11.07
N ALA A 79 19.28 4.74 10.94
CA ALA A 79 19.73 3.73 11.90
C ALA A 79 19.65 4.34 13.31
N ARG A 80 19.06 3.61 14.27
CA ARG A 80 18.85 4.11 15.64
C ARG A 80 20.18 4.40 16.36
N GLU A 81 20.82 5.51 16.03
CA GLU A 81 21.87 6.12 16.82
C GLU A 81 21.31 7.37 17.50
N LYS A 82 21.56 7.44 18.81
CA LYS A 82 21.23 8.55 19.70
C LYS A 82 21.79 9.87 19.13
N SER A 83 20.98 10.69 18.48
CA SER A 83 21.30 12.11 18.34
C SER A 83 20.01 12.88 18.11
N GLY A 84 19.76 13.87 18.97
CA GLY A 84 18.59 14.75 18.95
C GLY A 84 18.62 15.76 17.80
N GLY A 85 18.78 15.27 16.56
CA GLY A 85 18.49 16.02 15.33
C GLY A 85 17.16 15.54 14.77
N THR A 86 16.41 16.43 14.12
CA THR A 86 15.11 16.14 13.50
C THR A 86 15.26 15.02 12.45
N VAL A 87 15.02 13.77 12.85
CA VAL A 87 15.05 12.62 11.95
C VAL A 87 13.88 12.78 10.99
N THR A 88 14.16 13.19 9.75
CA THR A 88 13.20 13.18 8.66
C THR A 88 12.99 11.74 8.22
N ASP A 89 11.93 11.11 8.73
CA ASP A 89 11.49 9.81 8.24
C ASP A 89 11.00 9.95 6.79
N CYS A 90 11.42 9.04 5.91
CA CYS A 90 10.95 8.99 4.53
C CYS A 90 9.84 7.96 4.39
N GLN A 91 8.63 8.39 4.08
CA GLN A 91 7.48 7.51 3.94
C GLN A 91 7.28 7.13 2.47
N VAL A 92 7.10 5.84 2.21
CA VAL A 92 6.80 5.28 0.89
C VAL A 92 5.37 4.76 0.91
N PHE A 93 4.48 5.45 0.19
CA PHE A 93 3.06 5.12 0.11
C PHE A 93 2.74 4.21 -1.08
N PHE A 94 1.87 3.23 -0.84
CA PHE A 94 1.31 2.32 -1.84
C PHE A 94 -0.22 2.43 -1.81
N HIS A 95 -0.78 2.91 -2.91
CA HIS A 95 -2.24 2.92 -3.12
C HIS A 95 -2.61 1.71 -3.97
N ILE A 96 -3.26 0.73 -3.35
CA ILE A 96 -3.62 -0.54 -3.99
C ILE A 96 -5.10 -0.46 -4.37
N ALA A 97 -5.35 -0.45 -5.68
CA ALA A 97 -6.70 -0.40 -6.22
C ALA A 97 -7.48 -1.69 -5.95
N SER A 98 -8.80 -1.56 -5.88
CA SER A 98 -9.73 -2.69 -5.82
C SER A 98 -9.93 -3.32 -7.19
N SER A 99 -10.05 -4.66 -7.25
CA SER A 99 -10.51 -5.39 -8.45
C SER A 99 -12.03 -5.60 -8.51
N ALA A 100 -12.79 -5.17 -7.49
CA ALA A 100 -14.22 -5.38 -7.48
C ALA A 100 -14.89 -4.57 -8.60
N ILE A 101 -15.60 -5.26 -9.49
CA ILE A 101 -16.50 -4.63 -10.46
C ILE A 101 -17.64 -4.03 -9.65
N ARG A 102 -17.58 -2.75 -9.31
CA ARG A 102 -18.71 -2.06 -8.66
C ARG A 102 -19.88 -2.10 -9.65
N PRO A 103 -20.98 -2.83 -9.39
CA PRO A 103 -22.17 -2.70 -10.23
C PRO A 103 -22.64 -1.25 -10.08
N VAL A 104 -22.52 -0.48 -11.14
CA VAL A 104 -23.21 0.81 -11.25
C VAL A 104 -24.68 0.46 -11.25
N MET A 105 -25.33 0.58 -10.09
CA MET A 105 -26.78 0.50 -9.99
C MET A 105 -27.32 1.66 -10.83
N ALA A 106 -27.65 1.38 -12.10
CA ALA A 106 -28.39 2.29 -12.93
C ALA A 106 -29.74 2.47 -12.24
N ALA A 107 -29.94 3.62 -11.62
CA ALA A 107 -31.21 3.99 -11.00
C ALA A 107 -32.28 3.96 -12.09
N SER A 108 -33.08 2.90 -12.13
CA SER A 108 -34.23 2.81 -13.00
C SER A 108 -35.28 3.80 -12.49
N ALA A 109 -35.32 4.99 -13.09
CA ALA A 109 -36.41 5.93 -12.88
C ALA A 109 -37.69 5.31 -13.45
N ILE A 110 -38.54 4.78 -12.58
CA ILE A 110 -39.91 4.41 -12.94
C ILE A 110 -40.68 5.73 -13.11
N VAL A 111 -40.76 6.22 -14.35
CA VAL A 111 -41.67 7.31 -14.72
C VAL A 111 -43.08 6.72 -14.73
N GLY A 112 -43.80 6.93 -13.62
CA GLY A 112 -45.21 6.57 -13.52
C GLY A 112 -46.05 7.44 -14.46
N PHE A 113 -46.72 6.78 -15.41
CA PHE A 113 -47.67 7.39 -16.33
C PHE A 113 -48.83 8.07 -15.59
N VAL A 114 -49.13 9.31 -15.98
CA VAL A 114 -50.36 10.04 -15.66
C VAL A 114 -51.57 9.30 -16.25
N ALA A 115 -52.53 8.93 -15.41
CA ALA A 115 -53.88 8.58 -15.85
C ALA A 115 -54.83 9.72 -15.48
N SER A 116 -55.03 10.65 -16.43
CA SER A 116 -56.14 11.58 -16.42
C SER A 116 -57.42 10.84 -16.75
N LEU A 117 -58.39 10.81 -15.83
CA LEU A 117 -59.79 10.59 -16.19
C LEU A 117 -60.66 11.62 -15.44
N LEU A 118 -60.92 12.72 -16.16
CA LEU A 118 -62.14 13.50 -16.03
C LEU A 118 -63.33 12.58 -16.31
N GLN A 119 -64.29 12.49 -15.41
CA GLN A 119 -65.68 12.25 -15.78
C GLN A 119 -66.58 13.19 -14.97
N PHE A 120 -67.06 14.22 -15.66
CA PHE A 120 -68.25 14.98 -15.29
C PHE A 120 -69.48 14.10 -15.47
N ALA A 121 -70.31 14.00 -14.44
CA ALA A 121 -71.76 13.78 -14.53
C ALA A 121 -72.40 14.13 -13.19
#